data_AF-A0A914YDR2-F1
#
_entry.id   AF-A0A914YDR2-F1
#
_cell.length_a   1.000
_cell.length_b   1.000
_cell.length_c   1.000
_cell.angle_alpha   90.00
_cell.angle_beta   90.00
_cell.angle_gamma   90.00
#
_symmetry.space_group_name_H-M   'P 1'
#
loop_
_entity.id
_entity.type
_entity.pdbx_description
1 polymer ?
#
loop_
_entity_poly.entity_id
_entity_poly.type
_entity_poly.pdbx_seq_one_letter_code
_entity_poly.pdbx_strand_id
1 'polypeptide(L)'
;MDGVAAGKSAALGALCRIVCEKSSFEELSADQLAQFYLIIHKALVERDRLTLCSILYYGNELFKLGLKGVEILLPNYLMAIDIILTESMKLRLHPSIQEIEMRHTCLQALSSIVSWPTTFSASAIIDESIGCKLGNGNTNLLEQRPTFLDLRQRLLRTLVHSLRNEADPTNLHLTLSSCAVFCHECSRHDLDVHSARKTSASSDAGLDSDEDKCFAVSALRAVVSAICDNIYKTQWTTELMIPLAALDCLNSLAALPNMILFSNDDMSTGSLIVTSLSRFIDVQLRKPPMYHSRDLHSSVVAAYSSLGQKQLNLGLPVAKIYLHLNINQQV
;
A
#
# COMPACT_ATOMS: atom_id res chain seq x y z
N MET A 1 -15.42 31.75 12.27
CA MET A 1 -14.04 31.23 12.29
C MET A 1 -13.72 30.37 11.07
N ASP A 2 -14.74 29.82 10.38
CA ASP A 2 -14.54 28.94 9.20
C ASP A 2 -13.92 29.61 7.97
N GLY A 3 -14.08 30.93 7.82
CA GLY A 3 -13.54 31.67 6.66
C GLY A 3 -12.02 31.67 6.56
N VAL A 4 -11.31 31.69 7.70
CA VAL A 4 -9.83 31.70 7.70
C VAL A 4 -9.27 30.34 7.31
N ALA A 5 -9.83 29.25 7.86
CA ALA A 5 -9.44 27.88 7.50
C ALA A 5 -9.77 27.58 6.03
N ALA A 6 -10.96 27.99 5.55
CA ALA A 6 -11.35 27.85 4.16
C ALA A 6 -10.43 28.65 3.22
N GLY A 7 -10.11 29.91 3.55
CA GLY A 7 -9.17 30.73 2.80
C GLY A 7 -7.77 30.12 2.74
N LYS A 8 -7.27 29.61 3.87
CA LYS A 8 -5.99 28.90 3.95
C LYS A 8 -5.98 27.65 3.08
N SER A 9 -7.04 26.84 3.17
CA SER A 9 -7.22 25.63 2.36
C SER A 9 -7.20 25.94 0.86
N ALA A 10 -7.95 26.96 0.42
CA ALA A 10 -8.01 27.36 -0.97
C ALA A 10 -6.66 27.88 -1.49
N ALA A 11 -5.93 28.66 -0.68
CA ALA A 11 -4.60 29.17 -1.03
C ALA A 11 -3.58 28.02 -1.16
N LEU A 12 -3.56 27.07 -0.22
CA LEU A 12 -2.70 25.89 -0.29
C LEU A 12 -3.02 25.04 -1.52
N GLY A 13 -4.30 24.81 -1.81
CA GLY A 13 -4.73 24.08 -3.02
C GLY A 13 -4.33 24.79 -4.32
N ALA A 14 -4.37 26.13 -4.35
CA ALA A 14 -3.87 26.89 -5.49
C ALA A 14 -2.35 26.76 -5.66
N LEU A 15 -1.58 26.85 -4.57
CA LEU A 15 -0.12 26.66 -4.60
C LEU A 15 0.25 25.25 -5.08
N CYS A 16 -0.40 24.21 -4.57
CA CYS A 16 -0.18 22.84 -5.00
C CYS A 16 -0.44 22.67 -6.51
N ARG A 17 -1.54 23.24 -7.03
CA ARG A 17 -1.82 23.21 -8.48
C ARG A 17 -0.74 23.91 -9.30
N ILE A 18 -0.36 25.13 -8.93
CA ILE A 18 0.68 25.89 -9.65
C ILE A 18 1.99 25.08 -9.73
N VAL A 19 2.40 24.47 -8.61
CA VAL A 19 3.63 23.68 -8.57
C VAL A 19 3.48 22.34 -9.30
N CYS A 20 2.31 21.69 -9.23
CA CYS A 20 2.09 20.37 -9.83
C CYS A 20 1.70 20.39 -11.31
N GLU A 21 1.20 21.52 -11.83
CA GLU A 21 0.91 21.72 -13.26
C GLU A 21 2.15 22.15 -14.06
N LYS A 22 3.29 22.28 -13.39
CA LYS A 22 4.56 22.69 -13.98
C LYS A 22 4.91 21.83 -15.19
N SER A 23 5.11 22.49 -16.33
CA SER A 23 5.66 21.88 -17.53
C SER A 23 7.20 21.75 -17.45
N SER A 24 7.77 20.79 -18.17
CA SER A 24 9.22 20.43 -18.08
C SER A 24 10.21 21.57 -18.38
N PHE A 25 9.77 22.71 -18.90
CA PHE A 25 10.61 23.84 -19.33
C PHE A 25 10.61 25.02 -18.37
N GLU A 26 9.70 25.06 -17.41
CA GLU A 26 9.72 26.10 -16.39
C GLU A 26 10.83 25.78 -15.38
N GLU A 27 11.45 26.78 -14.76
CA GLU A 27 12.39 26.58 -13.65
C GLU A 27 11.85 27.30 -12.41
N LEU A 28 11.76 26.59 -11.28
CA LEU A 28 11.44 27.21 -10.00
C LEU A 28 12.74 27.54 -9.29
N SER A 29 12.89 28.78 -8.84
CA SER A 29 14.08 29.14 -8.08
C SER A 29 14.13 28.36 -6.76
N ALA A 30 15.35 28.11 -6.25
CA ALA A 30 15.54 27.41 -4.99
C ALA A 30 14.80 28.11 -3.83
N ASP A 31 14.73 29.45 -3.85
CA ASP A 31 14.04 30.24 -2.83
C ASP A 31 12.52 30.05 -2.87
N GLN A 32 11.93 30.04 -4.08
CA GLN A 32 10.50 29.79 -4.25
C GLN A 32 10.12 28.38 -3.79
N LEU A 33 10.95 27.40 -4.14
CA LEU A 33 10.76 26.01 -3.74
C LEU A 33 10.86 25.84 -2.21
N ALA A 34 11.86 26.46 -1.59
CA ALA A 34 12.04 26.43 -0.14
C ALA A 34 10.84 27.07 0.59
N GLN A 35 10.34 28.21 0.11
CA GLN A 35 9.15 28.86 0.67
C GLN A 35 7.90 27.99 0.51
N PHE A 36 7.72 27.39 -0.66
CA PHE A 36 6.62 26.45 -0.92
C PHE A 36 6.67 25.29 0.07
N TYR A 37 7.81 24.59 0.21
CA TYR A 37 7.92 23.48 1.14
C TYR A 37 7.72 23.90 2.59
N LEU A 38 8.22 25.07 3.02
CA LEU A 38 8.01 25.57 4.37
C LEU A 38 6.51 25.75 4.68
N ILE A 39 5.75 26.29 3.73
CA ILE A 39 4.30 26.52 3.89
C ILE A 39 3.54 25.19 3.93
N ILE A 40 3.85 24.27 3.01
CA ILE A 40 3.22 22.94 2.99
C ILE A 40 3.57 22.16 4.24
N HIS A 41 4.84 22.17 4.67
CA HIS A 41 5.31 21.50 5.89
C HIS A 41 4.54 21.98 7.12
N LYS A 42 4.42 23.30 7.31
CA LYS A 42 3.65 23.87 8.43
C LYS A 42 2.21 23.40 8.43
N ALA A 43 1.56 23.42 7.26
CA ALA A 43 0.18 22.95 7.13
C ALA A 43 0.02 21.45 7.45
N LEU A 44 0.98 20.61 7.02
CA LEU A 44 0.99 19.18 7.35
C LEU A 44 1.19 18.92 8.86
N VAL A 45 2.00 19.74 9.53
CA VAL A 45 2.24 19.65 10.98
C VAL A 45 1.03 20.08 11.81
N GLU A 46 0.27 21.09 11.35
CA GLU A 46 -0.96 21.55 12.00
C GLU A 46 -2.09 20.53 11.95
N ARG A 47 -2.13 19.69 10.91
CA ARG A 47 -3.11 18.60 10.72
C ARG A 47 -4.57 19.06 10.67
N ASP A 48 -4.83 20.28 10.19
CA ASP A 48 -6.20 20.73 9.92
C ASP A 48 -6.78 19.98 8.72
N ARG A 49 -7.91 19.28 8.94
CA ARG A 49 -8.52 18.36 7.97
C ARG A 49 -8.76 19.00 6.61
N LEU A 50 -9.27 20.23 6.61
CA LEU A 50 -9.63 20.94 5.38
C LEU A 50 -8.36 21.23 4.55
N THR A 51 -7.32 21.75 5.22
CA THR A 51 -6.02 22.00 4.57
C THR A 51 -5.35 20.72 4.08
N LEU A 52 -5.40 19.62 4.85
CA LEU A 52 -4.86 18.33 4.44
C LEU A 52 -5.56 17.81 3.18
N CYS A 53 -6.90 17.86 3.13
CA CYS A 53 -7.65 17.50 1.93
C CYS A 53 -7.19 18.29 0.70
N SER A 54 -7.04 19.61 0.84
CA SER A 54 -6.59 20.45 -0.28
C SER A 54 -5.16 20.12 -0.72
N ILE A 55 -4.22 19.93 0.21
CA ILE A 55 -2.83 19.58 -0.14
C ILE A 55 -2.76 18.22 -0.84
N LEU A 56 -3.43 17.20 -0.31
CA LEU A 56 -3.38 15.84 -0.86
C LEU A 56 -4.11 15.74 -2.21
N TYR A 57 -5.23 16.43 -2.35
CA TYR A 57 -6.03 16.38 -3.59
C TYR A 57 -5.35 17.14 -4.74
N TYR A 58 -4.89 18.37 -4.49
CA TYR A 58 -4.25 19.19 -5.51
C TYR A 58 -2.75 18.96 -5.67
N GLY A 59 -2.13 18.25 -4.73
CA GLY A 59 -0.70 17.92 -4.71
C GLY A 59 -0.42 16.42 -4.89
N ASN A 60 -1.32 15.66 -5.53
CA ASN A 60 -1.17 14.22 -5.75
C ASN A 60 0.04 13.84 -6.62
N GLU A 61 0.47 14.74 -7.52
CA GLU A 61 1.63 14.55 -8.39
C GLU A 61 2.94 15.07 -7.80
N LEU A 62 2.93 15.66 -6.59
CA LEU A 62 4.07 16.39 -6.02
C LEU A 62 5.37 15.59 -6.01
N PHE A 63 5.31 14.30 -5.67
CA PHE A 63 6.47 13.42 -5.60
C PHE A 63 6.89 12.83 -6.96
N LYS A 64 6.06 12.97 -8.00
CA LYS A 64 6.38 12.49 -9.36
C LYS A 64 7.19 13.51 -10.17
N LEU A 65 7.20 14.77 -9.74
CA LEU A 65 7.87 15.88 -10.44
C LEU A 65 9.39 15.91 -10.27
N GLY A 66 9.95 15.10 -9.37
CA GLY A 66 11.41 15.08 -9.12
C GLY A 66 11.95 16.41 -8.58
N LEU A 67 11.13 17.17 -7.85
CA LEU A 67 11.56 18.44 -7.27
C LEU A 67 12.62 18.20 -6.18
N LYS A 68 13.74 18.91 -6.28
CA LYS A 68 14.84 18.78 -5.31
C LYS A 68 14.36 19.13 -3.90
N GLY A 69 14.64 18.28 -2.91
CA GLY A 69 14.31 18.56 -1.51
C GLY A 69 12.85 18.31 -1.13
N VAL A 70 12.02 17.76 -2.02
CA VAL A 70 10.62 17.41 -1.72
C VAL A 70 10.51 16.36 -0.61
N GLU A 71 11.56 15.57 -0.39
CA GLU A 71 11.67 14.49 0.59
C GLU A 71 11.38 14.98 2.01
N ILE A 72 11.65 16.26 2.31
CA ILE A 72 11.37 16.84 3.62
C ILE A 72 9.87 16.84 3.95
N LEU A 73 8.98 16.81 2.97
CA LEU A 73 7.54 16.76 3.23
C LEU A 73 7.06 15.35 3.58
N LEU A 74 7.81 14.32 3.18
CA LEU A 74 7.35 12.94 3.09
C LEU A 74 6.80 12.36 4.41
N PRO A 75 7.46 12.50 5.58
CA PRO A 75 6.96 11.88 6.81
C PRO A 75 5.62 12.45 7.27
N ASN A 76 5.47 13.78 7.22
CA ASN A 76 4.21 14.44 7.60
C ASN A 76 3.15 14.27 6.51
N TYR A 77 3.54 14.18 5.23
CA TYR A 77 2.63 13.91 4.12
C TYR A 77 2.03 12.49 4.23
N LEU A 78 2.84 11.48 4.54
CA LEU A 78 2.34 10.12 4.81
C LEU A 78 1.39 10.07 6.02
N MET A 79 1.70 10.81 7.09
CA MET A 79 0.77 10.94 8.22
C MET A 79 -0.55 11.60 7.80
N ALA A 80 -0.51 12.62 6.95
CA ALA A 80 -1.73 13.23 6.42
C ALA A 80 -2.57 12.23 5.62
N ILE A 81 -1.93 11.42 4.76
CA ILE A 81 -2.62 10.35 4.04
C ILE A 81 -3.30 9.37 5.00
N ASP A 82 -2.60 8.92 6.05
CA ASP A 82 -3.16 8.02 7.07
C ASP A 82 -4.44 8.58 7.70
N ILE A 83 -4.41 9.87 8.07
CA ILE A 83 -5.55 10.57 8.68
C ILE A 83 -6.72 10.62 7.70
N ILE A 84 -6.47 11.09 6.47
CA ILE A 84 -7.55 11.32 5.49
C ILE A 84 -8.16 10.01 4.99
N LEU A 85 -7.36 8.97 4.73
CA LEU A 85 -7.90 7.65 4.36
C LEU A 85 -8.77 7.06 5.47
N THR A 86 -8.36 7.21 6.74
CA THR A 86 -9.11 6.66 7.87
C THR A 86 -10.40 7.43 8.16
N GLU A 87 -10.32 8.77 8.18
CA GLU A 87 -11.45 9.61 8.58
C GLU A 87 -12.50 9.78 7.46
N SER A 88 -12.09 9.77 6.19
CA SER A 88 -13.01 9.88 5.04
C SER A 88 -13.99 8.71 4.92
N MET A 89 -13.71 7.59 5.60
CA MET A 89 -14.64 6.46 5.70
C MET A 89 -15.82 6.75 6.65
N LYS A 90 -15.69 7.75 7.52
CA LYS A 90 -16.65 8.03 8.61
C LYS A 90 -17.40 9.34 8.42
N LEU A 91 -16.75 10.33 7.83
CA LEU A 91 -17.29 11.68 7.71
C LEU A 91 -16.79 12.39 6.46
N ARG A 92 -17.56 13.38 6.03
CA ARG A 92 -17.18 14.31 4.96
C ARG A 92 -16.13 15.30 5.48
N LEU A 93 -14.95 15.28 4.88
CA LEU A 93 -13.81 16.10 5.31
C LEU A 93 -13.70 17.44 4.58
N HIS A 94 -14.23 17.53 3.36
CA HIS A 94 -14.16 18.73 2.53
C HIS A 94 -15.53 19.01 1.86
N PRO A 95 -15.99 20.27 1.80
CA PRO A 95 -17.32 20.58 1.25
C PRO A 95 -17.40 20.36 -0.25
N SER A 96 -16.30 20.48 -1.00
CA SER A 96 -16.31 20.40 -2.46
C SER A 96 -15.71 19.12 -3.05
N ILE A 97 -15.03 18.29 -2.25
CA ILE A 97 -14.33 17.09 -2.72
C ILE A 97 -15.10 15.89 -2.17
N GLN A 98 -15.44 14.93 -3.05
CA GLN A 98 -16.12 13.70 -2.65
C GLN A 98 -15.16 12.76 -1.92
N GLU A 99 -15.66 11.98 -0.98
CA GLU A 99 -14.84 11.12 -0.13
C GLU A 99 -14.15 10.02 -0.93
N ILE A 100 -14.83 9.43 -1.92
CA ILE A 100 -14.27 8.40 -2.80
C ILE A 100 -13.09 8.97 -3.61
N GLU A 101 -13.27 10.18 -4.16
CA GLU A 101 -12.25 10.87 -4.95
C GLU A 101 -11.06 11.31 -4.09
N MET A 102 -11.32 11.75 -2.86
CA MET A 102 -10.28 12.07 -1.88
C MET A 102 -9.44 10.83 -1.54
N ARG A 103 -10.07 9.67 -1.36
CA ARG A 103 -9.34 8.42 -1.14
C ARG A 103 -8.56 8.01 -2.39
N HIS A 104 -9.12 8.21 -3.58
CA HIS A 104 -8.45 7.95 -4.84
C HIS A 104 -7.13 8.74 -4.95
N THR A 105 -7.17 10.06 -4.71
CA THR A 105 -5.96 10.89 -4.78
C THR A 105 -4.93 10.52 -3.70
N CYS A 106 -5.38 10.16 -2.50
CA CYS A 106 -4.49 9.64 -1.45
C CYS A 106 -3.78 8.34 -1.87
N LEU A 107 -4.51 7.40 -2.48
CA LEU A 107 -3.96 6.13 -2.97
C LEU A 107 -3.00 6.35 -4.16
N GLN A 108 -3.30 7.29 -5.05
CA GLN A 108 -2.38 7.68 -6.12
C GLN A 108 -1.09 8.26 -5.56
N ALA A 109 -1.19 9.16 -4.57
CA ALA A 109 -0.04 9.74 -3.91
C ALA A 109 0.80 8.66 -3.21
N LEU A 110 0.17 7.71 -2.49
CA LEU A 110 0.85 6.55 -1.90
C LEU A 110 1.58 5.71 -2.94
N SER A 111 0.93 5.43 -4.07
CA SER A 111 1.53 4.63 -5.13
C SER A 111 2.77 5.30 -5.74
N SER A 112 2.86 6.63 -5.71
CA SER A 112 4.03 7.36 -6.22
C SER A 112 5.28 7.23 -5.33
N ILE A 113 5.09 6.94 -4.04
CA ILE A 113 6.14 6.86 -3.02
C ILE A 113 6.35 5.45 -2.47
N VAL A 114 5.61 4.45 -2.95
CA VAL A 114 5.57 3.09 -2.39
C VAL A 114 6.93 2.38 -2.41
N SER A 115 7.78 2.68 -3.40
CA SER A 115 9.12 2.10 -3.57
C SER A 115 10.24 2.92 -2.91
N TRP A 116 9.95 4.13 -2.42
CA TRP A 116 10.97 5.02 -1.87
C TRP A 116 11.69 4.44 -0.64
N PRO A 117 11.00 3.78 0.32
CA PRO A 117 11.66 3.20 1.48
C PRO A 117 12.77 2.19 1.15
N THR A 118 12.56 1.38 0.12
CA THR A 118 13.50 0.34 -0.32
C THR A 118 14.54 0.89 -1.27
N THR A 119 14.16 1.87 -2.11
CA THR A 119 15.08 2.53 -3.05
C THR A 119 16.13 3.36 -2.33
N PHE A 120 15.74 4.17 -1.34
CA PHE A 120 16.66 5.01 -0.57
C PHE A 120 17.18 4.32 0.69
N SER A 121 16.55 3.21 1.11
CA SER A 121 17.02 2.34 2.19
C SER A 121 17.23 3.13 3.51
N ALA A 122 18.33 2.87 4.22
CA ALA A 122 18.69 3.53 5.48
C ALA A 122 19.19 4.98 5.34
N SER A 123 19.05 5.60 4.16
CA SER A 123 19.43 7.01 3.98
C SER A 123 18.56 7.91 4.84
N ALA A 124 19.17 8.94 5.44
CA ALA A 124 18.44 9.96 6.17
C ALA A 124 17.62 10.82 5.20
N ILE A 125 16.38 11.16 5.60
CA ILE A 125 15.50 12.03 4.79
C ILE A 125 15.98 13.48 4.84
N ILE A 126 16.59 13.89 5.95
CA ILE A 126 17.19 15.22 6.13
C ILE A 126 18.68 15.04 6.39
N ASP A 127 19.50 15.88 5.76
CA ASP A 127 20.92 15.97 6.02
C ASP A 127 21.19 16.51 7.45
N GLU A 128 22.10 15.87 8.17
CA GLU A 128 22.46 16.23 9.56
C GLU A 128 22.97 17.66 9.69
N SER A 129 23.50 18.22 8.60
CA SER A 129 23.98 19.61 8.51
C SER A 129 22.86 20.65 8.61
N ILE A 130 21.62 20.26 8.29
CA ILE A 130 20.45 21.15 8.32
C ILE A 130 19.89 21.10 9.73
N GLY A 131 20.23 22.11 10.54
CA GLY A 131 19.60 22.37 11.83
C GLY A 131 18.12 22.72 11.66
N CYS A 132 17.28 21.72 11.38
CA CYS A 132 15.85 21.88 11.17
C CYS A 132 15.15 22.19 12.50
N LYS A 133 15.22 23.44 12.95
CA LYS A 133 14.24 24.01 13.89
C LYS A 133 12.97 24.41 13.11
N LEU A 134 12.36 23.45 12.40
CA LEU A 134 11.13 23.69 11.62
C LEU A 134 9.84 23.64 12.45
N GLY A 135 9.94 23.62 13.78
CA GLY A 135 8.77 23.68 14.65
C GLY A 135 9.15 23.57 16.12
N ASN A 136 8.27 24.04 16.99
CA ASN A 136 8.25 23.74 18.42
C ASN A 136 7.02 22.88 18.67
N GLY A 137 7.14 21.55 18.60
CA GLY A 137 6.04 20.67 19.01
C GLY A 137 6.22 19.21 18.60
N ASN A 138 5.87 18.31 19.52
CA ASN A 138 5.98 16.84 19.40
C ASN A 138 5.23 16.21 18.21
N THR A 139 4.51 16.99 17.39
CA THR A 139 3.71 16.52 16.25
C THR A 139 4.49 16.44 14.94
N ASN A 140 5.66 17.08 14.84
CA ASN A 140 6.48 17.11 13.65
C ASN A 140 7.35 15.84 13.52
N LEU A 141 7.02 14.97 12.57
CA LEU A 141 7.73 13.71 12.41
C LEU A 141 9.16 13.87 11.85
N LEU A 142 9.49 15.00 11.24
CA LEU A 142 10.84 15.27 10.78
C LEU A 142 11.85 15.49 11.91
N GLU A 143 11.39 15.95 13.08
CA GLU A 143 12.26 16.15 14.25
C GLU A 143 12.81 14.82 14.78
N GLN A 144 12.14 13.71 14.47
CA GLN A 144 12.58 12.36 14.81
C GLN A 144 13.71 11.85 13.90
N ARG A 145 14.14 12.65 12.91
CA ARG A 145 15.16 12.30 11.90
C ARG A 145 14.94 10.92 11.29
N PRO A 146 13.77 10.66 10.69
CA PRO A 146 13.47 9.36 10.11
C PRO A 146 14.38 9.07 8.91
N THR A 147 14.74 7.80 8.76
CA THR A 147 15.26 7.26 7.51
C THR A 147 14.12 6.88 6.58
N PHE A 148 14.41 6.67 5.30
CA PHE A 148 13.39 6.16 4.37
C PHE A 148 12.89 4.77 4.77
N LEU A 149 13.77 3.92 5.31
CA LEU A 149 13.43 2.56 5.74
C LEU A 149 12.38 2.53 6.87
N ASP A 150 12.40 3.52 7.76
CA ASP A 150 11.44 3.65 8.87
C ASP A 150 10.00 3.86 8.39
N LEU A 151 9.83 4.38 7.15
CA LEU A 151 8.52 4.62 6.56
C LEU A 151 7.81 3.33 6.10
N ARG A 152 8.54 2.21 5.94
CA ARG A 152 7.97 0.93 5.47
C ARG A 152 6.80 0.46 6.33
N GLN A 153 6.95 0.50 7.65
CA GLN A 153 5.90 0.04 8.57
C GLN A 153 4.64 0.89 8.48
N ARG A 154 4.80 2.20 8.25
CA ARG A 154 3.67 3.12 8.05
C ARG A 154 2.94 2.78 6.76
N LEU A 155 3.67 2.72 5.64
CA LEU A 155 3.11 2.37 4.33
C LEU A 155 2.36 1.04 4.35
N LEU A 156 2.95 0.00 4.97
CA LEU A 156 2.30 -1.30 5.13
C LEU A 156 0.95 -1.16 5.88
N ARG A 157 0.95 -0.45 7.00
CA ARG A 157 -0.27 -0.23 7.79
C ARG A 157 -1.34 0.50 6.97
N THR A 158 -0.96 1.54 6.22
CA THR A 158 -1.87 2.32 5.38
C THR A 158 -2.46 1.47 4.27
N LEU A 159 -1.62 0.71 3.54
CA LEU A 159 -2.03 -0.17 2.47
C LEU A 159 -2.98 -1.28 2.96
N VAL A 160 -2.66 -1.93 4.08
CA VAL A 160 -3.51 -2.95 4.69
C VAL A 160 -4.84 -2.35 5.19
N HIS A 161 -4.81 -1.13 5.74
CA HIS A 161 -6.03 -0.42 6.10
C HIS A 161 -6.91 -0.15 4.87
N SER A 162 -6.34 0.33 3.77
CA SER A 162 -7.08 0.56 2.53
C SER A 162 -7.66 -0.74 1.96
N LEU A 163 -6.88 -1.84 1.92
CA LEU A 163 -7.39 -3.14 1.47
C LEU A 163 -8.59 -3.63 2.28
N ARG A 164 -8.59 -3.37 3.59
CA ARG A 164 -9.67 -3.85 4.49
C ARG A 164 -10.95 -3.04 4.39
N ASN A 165 -10.86 -1.75 4.06
CA ASN A 165 -11.97 -0.81 4.22
C ASN A 165 -12.46 -0.16 2.92
N GLU A 166 -11.64 -0.13 1.87
CA GLU A 166 -12.05 0.48 0.61
C GLU A 166 -13.16 -0.31 -0.07
N ALA A 167 -14.11 0.43 -0.64
CA ALA A 167 -15.30 -0.09 -1.28
C ALA A 167 -15.36 0.21 -2.77
N ASP A 168 -14.73 1.29 -3.20
CA ASP A 168 -14.72 1.65 -4.60
C ASP A 168 -13.82 0.68 -5.40
N PRO A 169 -14.32 0.12 -6.52
CA PRO A 169 -13.58 -0.86 -7.32
C PRO A 169 -12.26 -0.29 -7.84
N THR A 170 -12.24 0.95 -8.31
CA THR A 170 -11.05 1.58 -8.91
C THR A 170 -9.97 1.81 -7.85
N ASN A 171 -10.38 2.28 -6.67
CA ASN A 171 -9.48 2.43 -5.53
C ASN A 171 -8.95 1.08 -5.02
N LEU A 172 -9.78 0.04 -5.01
CA LEU A 172 -9.35 -1.32 -4.65
C LEU A 172 -8.32 -1.86 -5.64
N HIS A 173 -8.54 -1.67 -6.95
CA HIS A 173 -7.56 -2.03 -7.98
C HIS A 173 -6.21 -1.36 -7.74
N LEU A 174 -6.19 -0.04 -7.54
CA LEU A 174 -4.97 0.69 -7.26
C LEU A 174 -4.28 0.18 -5.99
N THR A 175 -5.05 -0.06 -4.93
CA THR A 175 -4.53 -0.58 -3.66
C THR A 175 -3.90 -1.97 -3.82
N LEU A 176 -4.57 -2.89 -4.53
CA LEU A 176 -4.05 -4.24 -4.80
C LEU A 176 -2.75 -4.20 -5.61
N SER A 177 -2.68 -3.34 -6.63
CA SER A 177 -1.47 -3.12 -7.42
C SER A 177 -0.33 -2.54 -6.57
N SER A 178 -0.59 -1.49 -5.78
CA SER A 178 0.43 -0.91 -4.89
C SER A 178 0.92 -1.91 -3.84
N CYS A 179 0.04 -2.78 -3.30
CA CYS A 179 0.43 -3.83 -2.37
C CYS A 179 1.35 -4.87 -3.01
N ALA A 180 1.07 -5.29 -4.25
CA ALA A 180 1.94 -6.20 -4.98
C ALA A 180 3.34 -5.59 -5.16
N VAL A 181 3.42 -4.36 -5.67
CA VAL A 181 4.69 -3.64 -5.85
C VAL A 181 5.42 -3.50 -4.52
N PHE A 182 4.74 -3.06 -3.46
CA PHE A 182 5.35 -2.89 -2.14
C PHE A 182 5.98 -4.17 -1.60
N CYS A 183 5.26 -5.30 -1.69
CA CYS A 183 5.75 -6.59 -1.22
C CYS A 183 6.95 -7.08 -2.04
N HIS A 184 6.93 -6.93 -3.36
CA HIS A 184 8.06 -7.27 -4.23
C HIS A 184 9.30 -6.45 -3.91
N GLU A 185 9.15 -5.13 -3.79
CA GLU A 185 10.24 -4.22 -3.45
C GLU A 185 10.83 -4.52 -2.07
N CYS A 186 9.99 -4.75 -1.06
CA CYS A 186 10.46 -5.13 0.28
C CYS A 186 11.18 -6.47 0.26
N SER A 187 10.65 -7.45 -0.48
CA SER A 187 11.26 -8.78 -0.59
C SER A 187 12.63 -8.71 -1.23
N ARG A 188 12.76 -7.96 -2.33
CA ARG A 188 14.03 -7.74 -3.03
C ARG A 188 15.04 -7.07 -2.11
N HIS A 189 14.66 -5.98 -1.45
CA HIS A 189 15.54 -5.25 -0.53
C HIS A 189 16.05 -6.13 0.62
N ASP A 190 15.16 -6.85 1.31
CA ASP A 190 15.55 -7.70 2.43
C ASP A 190 16.43 -8.89 1.97
N LEU A 191 16.18 -9.45 0.78
CA LEU A 191 17.02 -10.48 0.15
C LEU A 191 18.41 -9.95 -0.19
N ASP A 192 18.51 -8.76 -0.77
CA ASP A 192 19.77 -8.12 -1.12
C ASP A 192 20.60 -7.86 0.16
N VAL A 193 19.97 -7.33 1.21
CA VAL A 193 20.62 -7.11 2.52
C VAL A 193 21.11 -8.43 3.14
N HIS A 194 20.29 -9.47 3.10
CA HIS A 194 20.66 -10.79 3.62
C HIS A 194 21.80 -11.43 2.81
N SER A 195 21.81 -11.24 1.47
CA SER A 195 22.90 -11.71 0.61
C SER A 195 24.24 -11.02 0.94
N ALA A 196 24.22 -9.71 1.18
CA ALA A 196 25.40 -8.92 1.56
C ALA A 196 25.96 -9.32 2.94
N ARG A 197 25.08 -9.67 3.90
CA ARG A 197 25.48 -10.21 5.20
C ARG A 197 26.15 -11.58 5.08
N LYS A 198 25.63 -12.47 4.23
CA LYS A 198 26.25 -13.79 4.01
C LYS A 198 27.63 -13.72 3.37
N THR A 199 27.85 -12.76 2.46
CA THR A 199 29.20 -12.54 1.89
C THR A 199 30.22 -12.03 2.91
N SER A 200 29.77 -11.28 3.92
CA SER A 200 30.64 -10.71 4.97
C SER A 200 30.83 -11.62 6.18
N ALA A 201 29.86 -12.51 6.49
CA ALA A 201 29.91 -13.46 7.61
C ALA A 201 30.66 -14.78 7.32
N SER A 202 31.43 -14.86 6.23
CA SER A 202 32.32 -16.01 5.96
C SER A 202 33.54 -16.08 6.90
N SER A 203 33.65 -15.15 7.85
CA SER A 203 34.57 -15.20 8.99
C SER A 203 33.81 -15.11 10.32
N ASP A 204 33.56 -16.28 10.91
CA ASP A 204 33.36 -16.52 12.34
C ASP A 204 31.97 -16.33 12.99
N ALA A 205 31.67 -17.30 13.86
CA ALA A 205 30.62 -17.44 14.88
C ALA A 205 29.14 -17.45 14.47
N GLY A 206 28.50 -18.62 14.69
CA GLY A 206 27.06 -18.74 14.84
C GLY A 206 26.57 -18.12 16.15
N LEU A 207 25.41 -17.49 16.08
CA LEU A 207 24.50 -17.19 17.19
C LEU A 207 23.08 -17.23 16.61
N ASP A 208 22.33 -18.23 17.03
CA ASP A 208 20.88 -18.33 16.86
C ASP A 208 20.22 -17.43 17.92
N SER A 209 19.47 -16.43 17.49
CA SER A 209 18.54 -15.68 18.35
C SER A 209 17.58 -14.86 17.49
N ASP A 210 16.31 -15.29 17.43
CA ASP A 210 15.01 -14.57 17.36
C ASP A 210 14.84 -13.15 16.72
N GLU A 211 15.87 -12.49 16.18
CA GLU A 211 15.87 -11.10 15.70
C GLU A 211 15.74 -10.94 14.17
N ASP A 212 15.87 -12.02 13.39
CA ASP A 212 15.78 -11.97 11.92
C ASP A 212 14.33 -12.06 11.41
N LYS A 213 13.40 -11.26 11.97
CA LYS A 213 12.10 -11.07 11.33
C LYS A 213 12.26 -10.18 10.10
N CYS A 214 12.51 -10.82 8.96
CA CYS A 214 12.46 -10.20 7.64
C CYS A 214 11.15 -9.40 7.48
N PHE A 215 11.26 -8.09 7.27
CA PHE A 215 10.11 -7.19 7.18
C PHE A 215 9.20 -7.60 6.04
N ALA A 216 9.79 -8.02 4.90
CA ALA A 216 9.07 -8.49 3.73
C ALA A 216 8.13 -9.66 4.04
N VAL A 217 8.53 -10.59 4.92
CA VAL A 217 7.67 -11.71 5.32
C VAL A 217 6.46 -11.20 6.11
N SER A 218 6.66 -10.24 7.01
CA SER A 218 5.57 -9.63 7.78
C SER A 218 4.62 -8.82 6.88
N ALA A 219 5.16 -8.07 5.93
CA ALA A 219 4.41 -7.33 4.93
C ALA A 219 3.56 -8.26 4.05
N LEU A 220 4.18 -9.33 3.53
CA LEU A 220 3.52 -10.34 2.74
C LEU A 220 2.35 -10.98 3.50
N ARG A 221 2.59 -11.46 4.74
CA ARG A 221 1.55 -12.07 5.58
C ARG A 221 0.38 -11.12 5.82
N ALA A 222 0.65 -9.85 6.13
CA ALA A 222 -0.39 -8.86 6.40
C ALA A 222 -1.24 -8.55 5.15
N VAL A 223 -0.60 -8.40 3.98
CA VAL A 223 -1.29 -8.17 2.70
C VAL A 223 -2.10 -9.39 2.28
N VAL A 224 -1.49 -10.59 2.30
CA VAL A 224 -2.18 -11.84 1.95
C VAL A 224 -3.37 -12.08 2.85
N SER A 225 -3.23 -11.89 4.16
CA SER A 225 -4.34 -12.00 5.11
C SER A 225 -5.48 -11.03 4.78
N ALA A 226 -5.18 -9.76 4.52
CA ALA A 226 -6.21 -8.78 4.18
C ALA A 226 -6.96 -9.12 2.89
N ILE A 227 -6.26 -9.62 1.85
CA ILE A 227 -6.90 -10.06 0.61
C ILE A 227 -7.76 -11.31 0.86
N CYS A 228 -7.21 -12.30 1.55
CA CYS A 228 -7.87 -13.56 1.86
C CYS A 228 -9.15 -13.36 2.69
N ASP A 229 -9.14 -12.43 3.64
CA ASP A 229 -10.31 -12.09 4.46
C ASP A 229 -11.44 -11.44 3.64
N ASN A 230 -11.12 -10.81 2.51
CA ASN A 230 -12.07 -10.03 1.71
C ASN A 230 -12.54 -10.71 0.43
N ILE A 231 -11.74 -11.57 -0.19
CA ILE A 231 -11.97 -12.10 -1.55
C ILE A 231 -13.34 -12.78 -1.74
N TYR A 232 -13.89 -13.38 -0.68
CA TYR A 232 -15.20 -14.06 -0.71
C TYR A 232 -16.38 -13.18 -0.24
N LYS A 233 -16.15 -11.93 0.16
CA LYS A 233 -17.20 -11.00 0.60
C LYS A 233 -18.01 -10.48 -0.59
N THR A 234 -19.28 -10.18 -0.37
CA THR A 234 -20.18 -9.67 -1.44
C THR A 234 -19.61 -8.44 -2.14
N GLN A 235 -19.03 -7.51 -1.38
CA GLN A 235 -18.40 -6.30 -1.89
C GLN A 235 -17.33 -6.57 -2.96
N TRP A 236 -16.52 -7.61 -2.77
CA TRP A 236 -15.43 -8.00 -3.68
C TRP A 236 -15.89 -8.97 -4.78
N THR A 237 -17.13 -9.44 -4.73
CA THR A 237 -17.64 -10.44 -5.68
C THR A 237 -18.80 -9.93 -6.52
N THR A 238 -19.15 -8.65 -6.37
CA THR A 238 -20.21 -7.98 -7.12
C THR A 238 -19.73 -7.61 -8.52
N GLU A 239 -18.51 -7.11 -8.64
CA GLU A 239 -17.90 -6.72 -9.91
C GLU A 239 -16.78 -7.68 -10.27
N LEU A 240 -16.76 -8.22 -11.49
CA LEU A 240 -15.78 -9.21 -11.94
C LEU A 240 -14.32 -8.76 -11.83
N MET A 241 -14.06 -7.47 -11.99
CA MET A 241 -12.71 -6.95 -12.07
C MET A 241 -11.98 -7.04 -10.73
N ILE A 242 -12.67 -6.81 -9.61
CA ILE A 242 -12.09 -6.88 -8.26
C ILE A 242 -11.54 -8.27 -7.90
N PRO A 243 -12.31 -9.38 -7.97
CA PRO A 243 -11.82 -10.69 -7.61
C PRO A 243 -10.73 -11.15 -8.59
N LEU A 244 -10.80 -10.78 -9.88
CA LEU A 244 -9.71 -11.07 -10.82
C LEU A 244 -8.41 -10.35 -10.41
N ALA A 245 -8.47 -9.06 -10.10
CA ALA A 245 -7.29 -8.33 -9.63
C ALA A 245 -6.75 -8.86 -8.30
N ALA A 246 -7.63 -9.32 -7.39
CA ALA A 246 -7.23 -9.96 -6.15
C ALA A 246 -6.50 -11.29 -6.41
N LEU A 247 -7.01 -12.11 -7.35
CA LEU A 247 -6.36 -13.35 -7.77
C LEU A 247 -5.00 -13.08 -8.40
N ASP A 248 -4.91 -12.11 -9.32
CA ASP A 248 -3.66 -11.72 -9.97
C ASP A 248 -2.63 -11.20 -8.95
N CYS A 249 -3.07 -10.39 -7.99
CA CYS A 249 -2.23 -9.95 -6.88
C CYS A 249 -1.71 -11.15 -6.07
N LEU A 250 -2.58 -12.09 -5.67
CA LEU A 250 -2.17 -13.29 -4.95
C LEU A 250 -1.25 -14.21 -5.78
N ASN A 251 -1.39 -14.24 -7.10
CA ASN A 251 -0.52 -15.02 -7.99
C ASN A 251 0.86 -14.35 -8.11
N SER A 252 0.88 -13.02 -8.26
CA SER A 252 2.12 -12.22 -8.24
C SER A 252 2.88 -12.39 -6.93
N LEU A 253 2.18 -12.34 -5.79
CA LEU A 253 2.79 -12.57 -4.48
C LEU A 253 3.29 -14.02 -4.31
N ALA A 254 2.59 -15.00 -4.87
CA ALA A 254 3.02 -16.40 -4.85
C ALA A 254 4.24 -16.68 -5.75
N ALA A 255 4.66 -15.73 -6.58
CA ALA A 255 5.90 -15.81 -7.36
C ALA A 255 7.12 -15.27 -6.61
N LEU A 256 6.95 -14.77 -5.38
CA LEU A 256 8.07 -14.36 -4.53
C LEU A 256 8.97 -15.56 -4.19
N PRO A 257 10.25 -15.33 -3.84
CA PRO A 257 11.15 -16.42 -3.49
C PRO A 257 10.67 -17.23 -2.28
N ASN A 258 10.92 -18.55 -2.30
CA ASN A 258 10.50 -19.47 -1.23
C ASN A 258 10.99 -19.05 0.16
N MET A 259 12.15 -18.40 0.26
CA MET A 259 12.68 -17.89 1.53
C MET A 259 11.75 -16.85 2.18
N ILE A 260 10.98 -16.10 1.39
CA ILE A 260 9.99 -15.13 1.88
C ILE A 260 8.63 -15.79 2.09
N LEU A 261 8.20 -16.65 1.16
CA LEU A 261 6.89 -17.33 1.25
C LEU A 261 6.81 -18.33 2.42
N PHE A 262 7.91 -19.04 2.68
CA PHE A 262 8.02 -20.14 3.65
C PHE A 262 9.16 -19.88 4.64
N SER A 263 9.22 -18.66 5.17
CA SER A 263 10.18 -18.31 6.21
C SER A 263 10.02 -19.25 7.41
N ASN A 264 11.12 -19.88 7.84
CA ASN A 264 11.16 -20.88 8.92
C ASN A 264 10.27 -22.11 8.68
N ASP A 265 10.17 -22.56 7.42
CA ASP A 265 9.32 -23.69 6.99
C ASP A 265 7.83 -23.52 7.34
N ASP A 266 7.40 -22.28 7.58
CA ASP A 266 6.02 -21.95 7.90
C ASP A 266 5.15 -21.92 6.63
N MET A 267 4.31 -22.95 6.48
CA MET A 267 3.37 -23.09 5.38
C MET A 267 2.05 -22.33 5.60
N SER A 268 1.91 -21.55 6.68
CA SER A 268 0.66 -20.88 7.05
C SER A 268 0.13 -19.94 5.95
N THR A 269 1.01 -19.17 5.32
CA THR A 269 0.65 -18.24 4.23
C THR A 269 0.07 -18.99 3.03
N GLY A 270 0.72 -20.09 2.60
CA GLY A 270 0.24 -20.93 1.51
C GLY A 270 -1.09 -21.61 1.83
N SER A 271 -1.20 -22.16 3.04
CA SER A 271 -2.44 -22.78 3.54
C SER A 271 -3.61 -21.79 3.59
N LEU A 272 -3.37 -20.55 4.04
CA LEU A 272 -4.37 -19.49 4.08
C LEU A 272 -4.87 -19.13 2.68
N ILE A 273 -3.96 -18.98 1.71
CA ILE A 273 -4.33 -18.70 0.31
C ILE A 273 -5.21 -19.83 -0.23
N VAL A 274 -4.77 -21.08 -0.11
CA VAL A 274 -5.52 -22.24 -0.62
C VAL A 274 -6.90 -22.32 0.02
N THR A 275 -6.98 -22.22 1.34
CA THR A 275 -8.25 -22.28 2.09
C THR A 275 -9.20 -21.16 1.68
N SER A 276 -8.69 -19.94 1.48
CA SER A 276 -9.49 -18.78 1.12
C SER A 276 -9.99 -18.84 -0.31
N LEU A 277 -9.18 -19.37 -1.24
CA LEU A 277 -9.59 -19.61 -2.62
C LEU A 277 -10.63 -20.73 -2.73
N SER A 278 -10.46 -21.82 -1.98
CA SER A 278 -11.49 -22.87 -1.88
C SER A 278 -12.81 -22.31 -1.33
N ARG A 279 -12.74 -21.49 -0.27
CA ARG A 279 -13.92 -20.82 0.28
C ARG A 279 -14.57 -19.86 -0.73
N PHE A 280 -13.78 -19.10 -1.49
CA PHE A 280 -14.28 -18.22 -2.53
C PHE A 280 -15.07 -19.00 -3.60
N ILE A 281 -14.50 -20.10 -4.11
CA ILE A 281 -15.14 -20.98 -5.09
C ILE A 281 -16.46 -21.51 -4.54
N ASP A 282 -16.45 -22.06 -3.33
CA ASP A 282 -17.64 -22.57 -2.65
C ASP A 282 -18.73 -21.51 -2.52
N VAL A 283 -18.37 -20.29 -2.11
CA VAL A 283 -19.32 -19.19 -1.95
C VAL A 283 -19.92 -18.76 -3.28
N GLN A 284 -19.12 -18.70 -4.35
CA GLN A 284 -19.65 -18.37 -5.68
C GLN A 284 -20.60 -19.45 -6.22
N LEU A 285 -20.24 -20.73 -6.08
CA LEU A 285 -21.03 -21.84 -6.61
C LEU A 285 -22.33 -22.12 -5.81
N ARG A 286 -22.40 -21.68 -4.55
CA ARG A 286 -23.63 -21.79 -3.73
C ARG A 286 -24.63 -20.67 -3.99
N LYS A 287 -24.32 -19.69 -4.85
CA LYS A 287 -25.28 -18.63 -5.19
C LYS A 287 -26.51 -19.24 -5.91
N PRO A 288 -27.72 -18.70 -5.70
CA PRO A 288 -28.91 -19.19 -6.41
C PRO A 288 -28.74 -19.12 -7.94
N PRO A 289 -29.37 -20.02 -8.72
CA PRO A 289 -29.20 -20.09 -10.19
C PRO A 289 -29.40 -18.77 -10.93
N MET A 290 -30.25 -17.89 -10.42
CA MET A 290 -30.50 -16.55 -11.00
C MET A 290 -29.27 -15.63 -10.99
N TYR A 291 -28.28 -15.92 -10.15
CA TYR A 291 -27.03 -15.16 -10.04
C TYR A 291 -25.85 -15.82 -10.78
N HIS A 292 -26.06 -16.93 -11.49
CA HIS A 292 -25.05 -17.58 -12.31
C HIS A 292 -24.85 -16.80 -13.62
N SER A 293 -24.03 -15.77 -13.55
CA SER A 293 -23.59 -15.02 -14.71
C SER A 293 -22.32 -15.64 -15.32
N ARG A 294 -22.07 -15.32 -16.60
CA ARG A 294 -20.79 -15.62 -17.26
C ARG A 294 -19.61 -15.13 -16.42
N ASP A 295 -19.74 -13.92 -15.89
CA ASP A 295 -18.70 -13.25 -15.11
C ASP A 295 -18.40 -14.00 -13.81
N LEU A 296 -19.43 -14.48 -13.10
CA LEU A 296 -19.26 -15.36 -11.95
C LEU A 296 -18.44 -16.59 -12.33
N HIS A 297 -18.82 -17.29 -13.40
CA HIS A 297 -18.11 -18.49 -13.85
C HIS A 297 -16.67 -18.17 -14.27
N SER A 298 -16.41 -17.03 -14.92
CA SER A 298 -15.07 -16.56 -15.25
C SER A 298 -14.21 -16.37 -13.99
N SER A 299 -14.77 -15.76 -12.94
CA SER A 299 -14.05 -15.59 -11.67
C SER A 299 -13.71 -16.92 -10.98
N VAL A 300 -14.60 -17.91 -11.07
CA VAL A 300 -14.39 -19.26 -10.53
C VAL A 300 -13.29 -20.00 -11.31
N VAL A 301 -13.31 -19.96 -12.64
CA VAL A 301 -12.28 -20.56 -13.49
C VAL A 301 -10.91 -19.93 -13.23
N ALA A 302 -10.84 -18.62 -13.03
CA ALA A 302 -9.61 -17.91 -12.67
C ALA A 302 -9.08 -18.37 -11.30
N ALA A 303 -9.96 -18.56 -10.31
CA ALA A 303 -9.56 -19.07 -9.00
C ALA A 303 -9.03 -20.51 -9.06
N TYR A 304 -9.66 -21.40 -9.85
CA TYR A 304 -9.14 -22.75 -10.08
C TYR A 304 -7.76 -22.73 -10.76
N SER A 305 -7.58 -21.87 -11.76
CA SER A 305 -6.30 -21.68 -12.44
C SER A 305 -5.20 -21.23 -11.47
N SER A 306 -5.56 -20.33 -10.56
CA SER A 306 -4.66 -19.81 -9.51
C SER A 306 -4.27 -20.89 -8.50
N LEU A 307 -5.20 -21.78 -8.13
CA LEU A 307 -4.91 -22.95 -7.30
C LEU A 307 -3.99 -23.94 -8.02
N GLY A 308 -4.23 -24.23 -9.30
CA GLY A 308 -3.41 -25.13 -10.10
C GLY A 308 -1.97 -24.65 -10.30
N GLN A 309 -1.77 -23.35 -10.56
CA GLN A 309 -0.41 -22.77 -10.63
C GLN A 309 0.32 -22.87 -9.29
N LYS A 310 -0.39 -22.62 -8.18
CA LYS A 310 0.19 -22.68 -6.83
C LYS A 310 0.48 -24.10 -6.37
N GLN A 311 -0.26 -25.09 -6.85
CA GLN A 311 0.05 -26.50 -6.64
C GLN A 311 1.42 -26.87 -7.21
N LEU A 312 1.81 -26.31 -8.35
CA LEU A 312 3.10 -26.56 -8.98
C LEU A 312 4.26 -25.91 -8.19
N ASN A 313 4.03 -24.71 -7.64
CA ASN A 313 5.07 -23.91 -6.99
C ASN A 313 5.22 -24.17 -5.48
N LEU A 314 4.16 -24.54 -4.77
CA LEU A 314 4.13 -24.65 -3.30
C LEU A 314 4.25 -26.08 -2.77
N GLY A 315 4.26 -27.11 -3.64
CA GLY A 315 4.43 -28.51 -3.23
C GLY A 315 3.33 -29.07 -2.30
N LEU A 316 2.18 -28.40 -2.21
CA LEU A 316 1.10 -28.75 -1.28
C LEU A 316 0.28 -29.95 -1.80
N PRO A 317 0.02 -30.99 -0.97
CA PRO A 317 -0.76 -32.15 -1.38
C PRO A 317 -2.26 -31.83 -1.46
N VAL A 318 -2.80 -31.76 -2.68
CA VAL A 318 -4.21 -31.36 -2.98
C VAL A 318 -5.22 -32.51 -2.82
N ALA A 319 -4.80 -33.69 -2.35
CA ALA A 319 -5.65 -34.89 -2.34
C ALA A 319 -6.97 -34.74 -1.54
N LYS A 320 -7.07 -33.77 -0.61
CA LYS A 320 -8.31 -33.54 0.17
C LYS A 320 -9.29 -32.51 -0.41
N ILE A 321 -8.86 -31.62 -1.31
CA ILE A 321 -9.74 -30.56 -1.84
C ILE A 321 -10.56 -31.07 -3.03
N TYR A 322 -9.96 -31.90 -3.91
CA TYR A 322 -10.69 -32.53 -5.01
C TYR A 322 -11.75 -33.55 -4.54
N LEU A 323 -11.53 -34.21 -3.39
CA LEU A 323 -12.49 -35.19 -2.87
C LEU A 323 -13.80 -34.56 -2.34
N HIS A 324 -13.79 -33.28 -1.95
CA HIS A 324 -15.01 -32.62 -1.47
C HIS A 324 -15.86 -31.97 -2.58
N LEU A 325 -15.27 -31.67 -3.74
CA LEU A 325 -15.95 -30.98 -4.85
C LEU A 325 -16.55 -31.93 -5.90
N ASN A 326 -16.12 -33.20 -5.95
CA ASN A 326 -16.63 -34.19 -6.90
C ASN A 326 -18.04 -34.73 -6.57
N ILE A 327 -18.72 -34.18 -5.55
CA ILE A 327 -20.09 -34.57 -5.19
C ILE A 327 -21.15 -33.72 -5.92
N ASN A 328 -20.80 -32.59 -6.55
CA ASN A 328 -21.78 -31.66 -7.13
C ASN A 328 -21.69 -31.44 -8.65
N GLN A 329 -20.90 -32.24 -9.39
CA GLN A 329 -20.85 -32.18 -10.87
C GLN A 329 -21.66 -33.28 -11.58
N GLN A 330 -22.51 -34.02 -10.85
CA GLN A 330 -23.52 -34.90 -11.43
C GLN A 330 -24.94 -34.40 -11.14
N VAL A 331 -25.36 -33.32 -11.80
CA VAL A 331 -26.76 -33.06 -12.22
C VAL A 331 -26.73 -32.19 -13.47
#